data_AF-A0A2N2ZKM9-F1
#
_entry.id   AF-A0A2N2ZKM9-F1
#
_cell.length_a   1.000
_cell.length_b   1.000
_cell.length_c   1.000
_cell.angle_alpha   90.00
_cell.angle_beta   90.00
_cell.angle_gamma   90.00
#
_symmetry.space_group_name_H-M   'P 1'
#
loop_
_entity.id
_entity.type
_entity.pdbx_description
1 polymer ?
#
loop_
_entity_poly.entity_id
_entity_poly.type
_entity_poly.pdbx_seq_one_letter_code
_entity_poly.pdbx_strand_id
1 'polypeptide(L)'
;IAIYKINFFMNLLVYISQVVFVTIGLNIGLLFFEYEKSLQEIGSLVIKSSIALILIYLISPLLLLYSDEALSFEKLYNIESDFTLSRFIEKDSPIWLKNVLEMFSFSQLIFVLTLSLGFKYLMGWTYNKSLIWVLKIYGILFILWVGFAIIMDLNFYQ
;
A
#
# COMPACT_ATOMS: atom_id res chain seq x y z
N ILE A 1 -9.75 -26.43 1.36
CA ILE A 1 -9.11 -26.12 2.67
C ILE A 1 -7.60 -25.90 2.53
N ALA A 2 -6.84 -26.81 1.88
CA ALA A 2 -5.40 -26.63 1.68
C ALA A 2 -5.03 -25.37 0.88
N ILE A 3 -5.73 -25.12 -0.25
CA ILE A 3 -5.54 -23.92 -1.09
C ILE A 3 -5.73 -22.63 -0.29
N TYR A 4 -6.77 -22.56 0.55
CA TYR A 4 -7.03 -21.38 1.40
C TYR A 4 -5.95 -21.15 2.45
N LYS A 5 -5.38 -22.22 3.04
CA LYS A 5 -4.25 -22.09 3.98
C LYS A 5 -2.98 -21.59 3.29
N ILE A 6 -2.72 -22.07 2.07
CA ILE A 6 -1.58 -21.63 1.26
C ILE A 6 -1.74 -20.15 0.89
N ASN A 7 -2.93 -19.74 0.39
CA ASN A 7 -3.19 -18.34 0.05
C ASN A 7 -3.11 -17.42 1.27
N PHE A 8 -3.59 -17.85 2.44
CA PHE A 8 -3.43 -17.10 3.68
C PHE A 8 -1.96 -16.87 4.03
N PHE A 9 -1.13 -17.92 3.97
CA PHE A 9 0.29 -17.82 4.27
C PHE A 9 1.03 -16.94 3.26
N MET A 10 0.73 -17.08 1.98
CA MET A 10 1.32 -16.24 0.92
C MET A 10 0.94 -14.77 1.12
N ASN A 11 -0.34 -14.46 1.36
CA ASN A 11 -0.79 -13.09 1.60
C ASN A 11 -0.17 -12.48 2.86
N LEU A 12 -0.03 -13.27 3.93
CA LEU A 12 0.67 -12.84 5.15
C LEU A 12 2.14 -12.53 4.86
N LEU A 13 2.82 -13.39 4.11
CA LEU A 13 4.22 -13.20 3.74
C LEU A 13 4.43 -11.96 2.86
N VAL A 14 3.53 -11.72 1.90
CA VAL A 14 3.52 -10.50 1.07
C VAL A 14 3.36 -9.27 1.96
N TYR A 15 2.41 -9.29 2.90
CA TYR A 15 2.17 -8.16 3.80
C TYR A 15 3.36 -7.88 4.74
N ILE A 16 3.96 -8.92 5.33
CA ILE A 16 5.16 -8.78 6.15
C ILE A 16 6.31 -8.22 5.31
N SER A 17 6.50 -8.73 4.09
CA SER A 17 7.53 -8.24 3.18
C SER A 17 7.35 -6.77 2.87
N GLN A 18 6.10 -6.33 2.61
CA GLN A 18 5.77 -4.93 2.39
C GLN A 18 6.15 -4.05 3.59
N VAL A 19 5.80 -4.45 4.81
CA VAL A 19 6.16 -3.71 6.04
C VAL A 19 7.68 -3.59 6.18
N VAL A 20 8.43 -4.66 5.91
CA VAL A 20 9.89 -4.68 5.98
C VAL A 20 10.50 -3.76 4.92
N PHE A 21 10.10 -3.90 3.66
CA PHE A 21 10.64 -3.08 2.56
C PHE A 21 10.34 -1.60 2.73
N VAL A 22 9.12 -1.25 3.17
CA VAL A 22 8.77 0.14 3.46
C VAL A 22 9.60 0.68 4.62
N THR A 23 9.79 -0.09 5.70
CA THR A 23 10.63 0.32 6.83
C THR A 23 12.08 0.58 6.41
N ILE A 24 12.67 -0.36 5.66
CA ILE A 24 14.04 -0.24 5.16
C ILE A 24 14.15 0.95 4.22
N GLY A 25 13.23 1.09 3.27
CA GLY A 25 13.26 2.18 2.30
C GLY A 25 13.10 3.56 2.92
N LEU A 26 12.23 3.71 3.91
CA LEU A 26 12.10 4.95 4.70
C LEU A 26 13.36 5.23 5.52
N ASN A 27 13.98 4.21 6.11
CA ASN A 27 15.23 4.37 6.85
C ASN A 27 16.39 4.81 5.94
N ILE A 28 16.55 4.19 4.77
CA ILE A 28 17.53 4.61 3.75
C ILE A 28 17.25 6.06 3.33
N GLY A 29 15.98 6.40 3.09
CA GLY A 29 15.59 7.77 2.77
C GLY A 29 16.00 8.77 3.85
N LEU A 30 15.78 8.45 5.13
CA LEU A 30 16.16 9.34 6.23
C LEU A 30 17.67 9.50 6.32
N LEU A 31 18.43 8.41 6.21
CA LEU A 31 19.90 8.44 6.22
C LEU A 31 20.47 9.25 5.05
N PHE A 32 19.88 9.13 3.86
CA PHE A 32 20.28 9.90 2.68
C PHE A 32 20.09 11.42 2.87
N PHE A 33 19.09 11.83 3.64
CA PHE A 33 18.83 13.23 3.99
C PHE A 33 19.40 13.64 5.36
N GLU A 34 20.35 12.88 5.89
CA GLU A 34 21.06 13.16 7.16
C GLU A 34 20.12 13.27 8.39
N TYR A 35 18.99 12.56 8.36
CA TYR A 35 18.09 12.45 9.50
C TYR A 35 18.38 11.17 10.28
N GLU A 36 18.88 11.32 11.51
CA GLU A 36 19.13 10.19 12.39
C GLU A 36 17.87 9.82 13.18
N LYS A 37 17.25 8.71 12.79
CA LYS A 37 16.17 8.05 13.55
C LYS A 37 16.45 6.57 13.63
N SER A 38 16.12 5.98 14.77
CA SER A 38 16.31 4.54 14.97
C SER A 38 15.36 3.74 14.05
N LEU A 39 15.83 2.59 13.58
CA LEU A 39 15.03 1.68 12.75
C LEU A 39 13.77 1.22 13.50
N GLN A 40 13.84 1.14 14.83
CA GLN A 40 12.71 0.81 15.70
C GLN A 40 11.61 1.89 15.68
N GLU A 41 11.97 3.17 15.72
CA GLU A 41 10.99 4.28 15.64
C GLU A 41 10.27 4.26 14.28
N ILE A 42 11.02 4.08 13.20
CA ILE A 42 10.48 4.03 11.83
C ILE A 42 9.59 2.79 11.68
N GLY A 43 10.06 1.62 12.10
CA GLY A 43 9.31 0.38 12.03
C GLY A 43 8.02 0.43 12.86
N SER A 44 8.07 1.02 14.07
CA SER A 44 6.87 1.23 14.89
C SER A 44 5.85 2.12 14.18
N LEU A 45 6.31 3.18 13.52
CA LEU A 45 5.49 4.09 12.74
C LEU A 45 4.85 3.37 11.54
N VAL A 46 5.62 2.60 10.78
CA VAL A 46 5.10 1.82 9.65
C VAL A 46 4.04 0.84 10.12
N ILE A 47 4.29 0.08 11.19
CA ILE A 47 3.32 -0.87 11.75
C ILE A 47 2.02 -0.16 12.17
N LYS A 48 2.11 0.99 12.85
CA LYS A 48 0.93 1.79 13.25
C LYS A 48 0.12 2.25 12.04
N SER A 49 0.78 2.70 10.98
CA SER A 49 0.13 3.05 9.72
C SER A 49 -0.50 1.84 9.03
N SER A 50 0.13 0.68 9.09
CA SER A 50 -0.42 -0.56 8.54
C SER A 50 -1.63 -1.07 9.33
N ILE A 51 -1.71 -0.81 10.64
CA ILE A 51 -2.93 -1.11 11.43
C ILE A 51 -4.13 -0.30 10.92
N ALA A 52 -3.93 0.94 10.47
CA ALA A 52 -5.01 1.73 9.87
C ALA A 52 -5.56 1.07 8.59
N LEU A 53 -4.72 0.38 7.82
CA LEU A 53 -5.18 -0.44 6.68
C LEU A 53 -6.08 -1.59 7.11
N ILE A 54 -5.71 -2.29 8.19
CA ILE A 54 -6.52 -3.40 8.71
C ILE A 54 -7.92 -2.90 9.11
N LEU A 55 -8.00 -1.71 9.72
CA LEU A 55 -9.29 -1.10 10.07
C LEU A 55 -10.14 -0.79 8.83
N ILE A 56 -9.53 -0.32 7.74
CA ILE A 56 -10.24 -0.11 6.47
C ILE A 56 -10.80 -1.43 5.96
N TYR A 57 -9.97 -2.48 5.91
CA TYR A 57 -10.40 -3.80 5.47
C TYR A 57 -11.51 -4.41 6.33
N LEU A 58 -11.58 -4.07 7.62
CA LEU A 58 -12.68 -4.45 8.51
C LEU A 58 -13.96 -3.64 8.25
N ILE A 59 -13.83 -2.35 7.89
CA ILE A 59 -14.97 -1.46 7.62
C ILE A 59 -15.56 -1.70 6.23
N SER A 60 -14.75 -2.01 5.23
CA SER A 60 -15.21 -2.14 3.84
C SER A 60 -16.31 -3.21 3.63
N PRO A 61 -16.28 -4.40 4.26
CA PRO A 61 -17.40 -5.34 4.27
C PRO A 61 -18.70 -4.76 4.86
N LEU A 62 -18.59 -3.92 5.91
CA LEU A 62 -19.74 -3.26 6.53
C LEU A 62 -20.35 -2.20 5.59
N LEU A 63 -19.51 -1.49 4.82
CA LEU A 63 -19.98 -0.55 3.79
C LEU A 63 -20.69 -1.29 2.65
N LEU A 64 -20.17 -2.45 2.22
CA LEU A 64 -20.83 -3.26 1.20
C LEU A 64 -22.18 -3.81 1.68
N LEU A 65 -22.29 -4.23 2.94
CA LEU A 65 -23.55 -4.65 3.57
C LEU A 65 -24.63 -3.54 3.52
N TYR A 66 -24.22 -2.28 3.60
CA TYR A 66 -25.13 -1.13 3.53
C TYR A 66 -25.54 -0.78 2.09
N SER A 67 -24.77 -1.21 1.09
CA SER A 67 -24.99 -0.87 -0.33
C SER A 67 -25.94 -1.81 -1.09
N ASP A 68 -26.65 -2.72 -0.40
CA ASP A 68 -27.56 -3.74 -0.96
C ASP A 68 -26.94 -4.68 -2.02
N GLU A 69 -25.61 -4.68 -2.15
CA GLU A 69 -24.93 -5.67 -2.97
C GLU A 69 -24.86 -7.02 -2.24
N ALA A 70 -25.39 -8.07 -2.87
CA ALA A 70 -25.27 -9.44 -2.36
C ALA A 70 -23.79 -9.78 -2.12
N LEU A 71 -23.43 -10.00 -0.85
CA LEU A 71 -22.08 -10.35 -0.44
C LEU A 71 -21.79 -11.81 -0.78
N SER A 72 -21.15 -12.01 -1.93
CA SER A 72 -20.39 -13.23 -2.16
C SER A 72 -19.02 -13.13 -1.50
N PHE A 73 -18.47 -14.27 -1.07
CA PHE A 73 -17.07 -14.36 -0.62
C PHE A 73 -16.08 -13.86 -1.68
N GLU A 74 -16.43 -14.02 -2.97
CA GLU A 74 -15.62 -13.53 -4.09
C GLU A 74 -15.59 -11.99 -4.14
N LYS A 75 -16.71 -11.31 -3.91
CA LYS A 75 -16.75 -9.84 -3.79
C LYS A 75 -15.95 -9.33 -2.59
N LEU A 76 -16.02 -10.03 -1.45
CA LEU A 76 -15.19 -9.71 -0.28
C LEU A 76 -13.69 -9.87 -0.57
N TYR A 77 -13.33 -10.90 -1.35
CA TYR A 77 -11.94 -11.15 -1.73
C TYR A 77 -11.41 -10.09 -2.71
N ASN A 78 -12.26 -9.61 -3.62
CA ASN A 78 -11.91 -8.62 -4.63
C ASN A 78 -12.23 -7.17 -4.21
N ILE A 79 -12.59 -6.94 -2.95
CA ILE A 79 -13.07 -5.65 -2.47
C ILE A 79 -12.06 -4.51 -2.71
N GLU A 80 -10.76 -4.80 -2.63
CA GLU A 80 -9.72 -3.81 -2.90
C GLU A 80 -9.72 -3.36 -4.37
N SER A 81 -10.07 -4.26 -5.31
CA SER A 81 -10.16 -3.93 -6.74
C SER A 81 -11.28 -2.93 -7.04
N ASP A 82 -12.33 -2.91 -6.22
CA ASP A 82 -13.42 -1.93 -6.32
C ASP A 82 -13.00 -0.55 -5.78
N PHE A 83 -11.93 -0.50 -4.98
CA PHE A 83 -11.35 0.72 -4.44
C PHE A 83 -10.06 1.15 -5.16
N THR A 84 -9.79 0.61 -6.36
CA THR A 84 -8.70 1.09 -7.22
C THR A 84 -9.08 2.37 -7.95
N LEU A 85 -8.09 3.23 -8.24
CA LEU A 85 -8.35 4.49 -8.93
C LEU A 85 -8.84 4.28 -10.38
N SER A 86 -8.56 3.14 -10.99
CA SER A 86 -9.00 2.81 -12.34
C SER A 86 -10.53 2.72 -12.48
N ARG A 87 -11.26 2.52 -11.37
CA ARG A 87 -12.72 2.50 -11.34
C ARG A 87 -13.35 3.89 -11.55
N PHE A 88 -12.58 4.95 -11.38
CA PHE A 88 -13.06 6.34 -11.47
C PHE A 88 -12.78 7.00 -12.83
N ILE A 89 -12.17 6.27 -13.77
CA ILE A 89 -11.91 6.76 -15.13
C ILE A 89 -12.86 6.13 -16.14
N GLU A 90 -13.08 6.82 -17.25
CA GLU A 90 -13.98 6.36 -18.33
C GLU A 90 -13.51 5.03 -18.92
N LYS A 91 -14.46 4.20 -19.36
CA LYS A 91 -14.18 2.88 -19.96
C LYS A 91 -13.28 2.98 -21.21
N ASP A 92 -13.22 4.12 -21.87
CA ASP A 92 -12.49 4.30 -23.11
C ASP A 92 -11.06 4.83 -22.87
N SER A 93 -10.68 4.99 -21.60
CA SER A 93 -9.34 5.43 -21.20
C SER A 93 -8.26 4.47 -21.69
N PRO A 94 -7.08 4.98 -22.08
CA PRO A 94 -5.97 4.15 -22.54
C PRO A 94 -5.58 3.05 -21.54
N ILE A 95 -5.26 1.85 -22.05
CA ILE A 95 -4.91 0.68 -21.22
C ILE A 95 -3.73 0.97 -20.30
N TRP A 96 -2.72 1.69 -20.78
CA TRP A 96 -1.56 2.06 -19.96
C TRP A 96 -1.96 2.91 -18.74
N LEU A 97 -2.94 3.81 -18.89
CA LEU A 97 -3.43 4.66 -17.80
C LEU A 97 -4.22 3.82 -16.79
N LYS A 98 -5.06 2.90 -17.27
CA LYS A 98 -5.77 1.96 -16.40
C LYS A 98 -4.82 1.11 -15.58
N ASN A 99 -3.81 0.50 -16.21
CA ASN A 99 -2.85 -0.34 -15.52
C ASN A 99 -2.08 0.43 -14.43
N VAL A 100 -1.70 1.69 -14.70
CA VAL A 100 -1.07 2.54 -13.68
C VAL A 100 -2.02 2.83 -12.52
N LEU A 101 -3.28 3.16 -12.81
CA LEU A 101 -4.28 3.50 -11.79
C LEU A 101 -4.77 2.28 -11.00
N GLU A 102 -4.75 1.08 -11.59
CA GLU A 102 -5.04 -0.17 -10.89
C GLU A 102 -4.02 -0.47 -9.79
N MET A 103 -2.80 0.03 -9.93
CA MET A 103 -1.79 -0.14 -8.89
C MET A 103 -2.00 0.77 -7.68
N PHE A 104 -2.84 1.80 -7.80
CA PHE A 104 -3.17 2.73 -6.72
C PHE A 104 -4.57 2.46 -6.19
N SER A 105 -4.64 1.99 -4.94
CA SER A 105 -5.90 1.80 -4.21
C SER A 105 -6.11 2.90 -3.16
N PHE A 106 -7.38 3.15 -2.80
CA PHE A 106 -7.72 4.06 -1.71
C PHE A 106 -7.07 3.65 -0.38
N SER A 107 -6.88 2.34 -0.16
CA SER A 107 -6.16 1.82 1.01
C SER A 107 -4.72 2.35 1.03
N GLN A 108 -4.00 2.27 -0.09
CA GLN A 108 -2.64 2.82 -0.21
C GLN A 108 -2.59 4.33 0.04
N LEU A 109 -3.57 5.10 -0.44
CA LEU A 109 -3.66 6.54 -0.15
C LEU A 109 -3.78 6.78 1.36
N ILE A 110 -4.65 6.05 2.05
CA ILE A 110 -4.82 6.20 3.50
C ILE A 110 -3.56 5.75 4.25
N PHE A 111 -2.88 4.72 3.77
CA PHE A 111 -1.57 4.32 4.30
C PHE A 111 -0.56 5.46 4.19
N VAL A 112 -0.43 6.09 3.02
CA VAL A 112 0.49 7.22 2.82
C VAL A 112 0.12 8.41 3.71
N LEU A 113 -1.16 8.73 3.85
CA LEU A 113 -1.63 9.83 4.71
C LEU A 113 -1.33 9.56 6.19
N THR A 114 -1.60 8.34 6.69
CA THR A 114 -1.32 7.97 8.08
C THR A 114 0.17 7.90 8.36
N LEU A 115 0.96 7.39 7.42
CA LEU A 115 2.44 7.40 7.48
C LEU A 115 2.98 8.84 7.54
N SER A 116 2.44 9.74 6.71
CA SER A 116 2.81 11.16 6.69
C SER A 116 2.47 11.87 8.00
N LEU A 117 1.32 11.54 8.61
CA LEU A 117 0.97 12.00 9.96
C LEU A 117 1.96 11.47 11.00
N GLY A 118 2.33 10.19 10.93
CA GLY A 118 3.36 9.62 11.80
C GLY A 118 4.67 10.39 11.70
N PHE A 119 5.14 10.68 10.48
CA PHE A 119 6.39 11.41 10.24
C PHE A 119 6.33 12.84 10.73
N LYS A 120 5.19 13.51 10.58
CA LYS A 120 4.94 14.84 11.15
C LYS A 120 5.24 14.84 12.66
N TYR A 121 4.74 13.85 13.39
CA TYR A 121 4.99 13.73 14.84
C TYR A 121 6.41 13.28 15.17
N LEU A 122 6.97 12.30 14.43
CA LEU A 122 8.32 11.78 14.68
C LEU A 122 9.42 12.82 14.44
N MET A 123 9.24 13.66 13.41
CA MET A 123 10.24 14.61 12.93
C MET A 123 9.96 16.06 13.32
N GLY A 124 8.79 16.36 13.90
CA GLY A 124 8.37 17.74 14.19
C GLY A 124 8.17 18.60 12.94
N TRP A 125 7.95 17.98 11.77
CA TRP A 125 7.77 18.69 10.51
C TRP A 125 6.35 19.22 10.35
N THR A 126 6.15 20.12 9.38
CA THR A 126 4.80 20.43 8.90
C THR A 126 4.22 19.23 8.15
N TYR A 127 2.88 19.14 8.11
CA TYR A 127 2.22 18.02 7.43
C TYR A 127 2.60 17.98 5.93
N ASN A 128 2.59 19.13 5.25
CA ASN A 128 2.95 19.22 3.83
C ASN A 128 4.38 18.73 3.57
N LYS A 129 5.34 19.10 4.42
CA LYS A 129 6.73 18.62 4.31
C LYS A 129 6.80 17.09 4.48
N SER A 130 6.09 16.56 5.47
CA SER A 130 6.04 15.12 5.76
C SER A 130 5.41 14.33 4.62
N LEU A 131 4.30 14.84 4.07
CA LEU A 131 3.60 14.25 2.94
C LEU A 131 4.48 14.18 1.69
N ILE A 132 5.12 15.29 1.31
CA ILE A 132 6.02 15.33 0.15
C ILE A 132 7.20 14.37 0.35
N TRP A 133 7.75 14.32 1.56
CA TRP A 133 8.88 13.44 1.85
C TRP A 133 8.50 11.97 1.75
N VAL A 134 7.38 11.58 2.37
CA VAL A 134 6.85 10.21 2.27
C VAL A 134 6.54 9.86 0.82
N LEU A 135 5.87 10.73 0.07
CA LEU A 135 5.54 10.48 -1.34
C LEU A 135 6.79 10.29 -2.20
N LYS A 136 7.88 11.04 -1.96
CA LYS A 136 9.14 10.87 -2.68
C LYS A 136 9.75 9.50 -2.43
N ILE A 137 9.92 9.13 -1.16
CA ILE A 137 10.57 7.87 -0.79
C ILE A 137 9.69 6.68 -1.15
N TYR A 138 8.41 6.71 -0.77
CA TYR A 138 7.45 5.67 -1.11
C TYR A 138 7.26 5.52 -2.63
N GLY A 139 7.20 6.63 -3.36
CA GLY A 139 7.10 6.63 -4.82
C GLY A 139 8.32 6.01 -5.50
N ILE A 140 9.54 6.30 -5.03
CA ILE A 140 10.76 5.65 -5.53
C ILE A 140 10.72 4.14 -5.25
N LEU A 141 10.37 3.73 -4.03
CA LEU A 141 10.25 2.31 -3.67
C LEU A 141 9.22 1.59 -4.54
N PHE A 142 8.10 2.25 -4.81
CA PHE A 142 7.05 1.73 -5.66
C PHE A 142 7.52 1.55 -7.11
N ILE A 143 8.22 2.54 -7.69
CA ILE A 143 8.80 2.42 -9.04
C ILE A 143 9.81 1.27 -9.10
N LEU A 144 10.67 1.13 -8.08
CA LEU A 144 11.62 0.01 -8.00
C LEU A 144 10.90 -1.34 -7.92
N TRP A 145 9.81 -1.41 -7.15
CA TRP A 145 8.99 -2.62 -7.04
C TRP A 145 8.31 -3.00 -8.36
N VAL A 146 7.70 -2.03 -9.04
CA VAL A 146 7.07 -2.24 -10.35
C VAL A 146 8.11 -2.66 -11.38
N GLY A 147 9.28 -2.00 -11.41
CA GLY A 147 10.39 -2.38 -12.28
C GLY A 147 10.88 -3.80 -12.02
N PHE A 148 11.03 -4.18 -10.75
CA PHE A 148 11.37 -5.55 -10.36
C PHE A 148 10.32 -6.56 -10.83
N ALA A 149 9.04 -6.27 -10.62
CA ALA A 149 7.94 -7.16 -11.03
C ALA A 149 7.94 -7.38 -12.56
N ILE A 150 8.15 -6.33 -13.36
CA ILE A 150 8.24 -6.43 -14.82
C ILE A 150 9.44 -7.30 -15.23
N ILE A 151 10.61 -7.12 -14.62
CA ILE A 151 11.80 -7.91 -14.92
C ILE A 151 11.58 -9.39 -14.57
N MET A 152 10.91 -9.67 -13.45
CA MET A 152 10.59 -11.04 -13.05
C MET A 152 9.62 -11.69 -14.04
N ASP A 153 8.57 -10.97 -14.46
CA ASP A 153 7.61 -11.48 -15.44
C ASP A 153 8.29 -11.83 -16.77
N LEU A 154 9.12 -10.92 -17.30
CA LEU A 154 9.85 -11.13 -18.56
C LEU A 154 10.84 -12.31 -18.51
N ASN A 155 11.43 -12.59 -17.35
CA ASN A 155 12.47 -13.63 -17.21
C ASN A 155 11.95 -15.00 -16.77
N PHE A 156 10.80 -15.06 -16.11
CA PHE A 156 10.31 -16.30 -15.48
C PHE A 156 8.93 -16.76 -15.98
N TYR A 157 8.22 -15.96 -16.78
CA TYR A 157 6.93 -16.31 -17.39
C TYR A 157 6.99 -16.52 -18.93
N GLN A 158 8.20 -16.69 -19.49
CA GLN A 158 8.40 -17.34 -20.81
C GLN A 158 8.50 -18.86 -20.64
#